data_AF-A0AAN8G509-F1
#
_entry.id   AF-A0AAN8G509-F1
#
_cell.length_a   1.000
_cell.length_b   1.000
_cell.length_c   1.000
_cell.angle_alpha   90.00
_cell.angle_beta   90.00
_cell.angle_gamma   90.00
#
_symmetry.space_group_name_H-M   'P 1'
#
loop_
_entity.id
_entity.type
_entity.pdbx_description
1 polymer ?
#
loop_
_entity_poly.entity_id
_entity_poly.type
_entity_poly.pdbx_seq_one_letter_code
_entity_poly.pdbx_strand_id
1 'polypeptide(L)' 'NLARPTGDDITIEERPAAELLSINGVFIGTEDTPVWNPAFDVTPGNLITKIITDRGNFTPVDLKHGILQ' A
#
# COMPACT_ATOMS: atom_id res chain seq x y z
N ASN A 1 15.27 -9.38 -10.49
CA ASN A 1 14.79 -8.16 -11.15
C ASN A 1 13.56 -7.68 -10.38
N LEU A 2 13.63 -6.55 -9.68
CA LEU A 2 12.59 -6.04 -8.76
C LEU A 2 11.71 -4.95 -9.40
N ALA A 3 11.82 -4.74 -10.72
CA ALA A 3 11.10 -3.67 -11.39
C ALA A 3 9.58 -3.88 -11.32
N ARG A 4 8.86 -2.90 -10.76
CA ARG A 4 7.40 -2.74 -10.82
C ARG A 4 7.13 -1.39 -11.49
N PRO A 5 7.01 -1.34 -12.83
CA PRO A 5 6.95 -0.08 -13.56
C PRO A 5 5.68 0.72 -13.30
N THR A 6 4.60 0.07 -12.87
CA THR A 6 3.32 0.70 -12.53
C THR A 6 2.79 0.18 -11.19
N GLY A 7 1.77 0.89 -10.67
CA GLY A 7 1.03 0.46 -9.48
C GLY A 7 0.33 -0.89 -9.65
N ASP A 8 -0.15 -1.19 -10.86
CA ASP A 8 -0.85 -2.45 -11.18
C ASP A 8 0.08 -3.66 -11.11
N ASP A 9 1.39 -3.42 -11.22
CA ASP A 9 2.36 -4.48 -11.04
C ASP A 9 2.53 -4.83 -9.56
N ILE A 10 2.06 -4.05 -8.58
CA ILE A 10 2.24 -4.33 -7.14
C ILE A 10 1.20 -5.34 -6.67
N THR A 11 1.65 -6.52 -6.22
CA THR A 11 0.76 -7.50 -5.58
C THR A 11 0.31 -6.98 -4.22
N ILE A 12 -1.01 -6.86 -4.02
CA ILE A 12 -1.60 -6.49 -2.72
C ILE A 12 -1.62 -7.73 -1.82
N GLU A 13 -1.03 -7.62 -0.64
CA GLU A 13 -1.11 -8.65 0.39
C GLU A 13 -2.53 -8.69 0.96
N GLU A 14 -3.17 -9.86 0.97
CA GLU A 14 -4.42 -10.10 1.71
C GLU A 14 -4.10 -10.82 3.02
N ARG A 15 -4.61 -10.30 4.14
CA ARG A 15 -4.34 -10.81 5.49
C ARG A 15 -5.52 -11.60 6.05
N PRO A 16 -5.31 -12.44 7.08
CA PRO A 16 -6.36 -13.26 7.66
C PRO A 16 -7.56 -12.43 8.15
N ALA A 17 -8.77 -12.95 7.97
CA ALA A 17 -10.01 -12.30 8.42
C ALA A 17 -10.03 -12.02 9.93
N ALA A 18 -9.35 -12.84 10.72
CA ALA A 18 -9.28 -12.73 12.19
C ALA A 18 -8.73 -11.37 12.67
N GLU A 19 -7.87 -10.71 11.87
CA GLU A 19 -7.33 -9.39 12.20
C GLU A 19 -8.37 -8.25 12.14
N LEU A 20 -9.44 -8.44 11.36
CA LEU A 20 -10.57 -7.51 11.32
C LEU A 20 -11.72 -7.96 12.23
N LEU A 21 -11.91 -9.27 12.43
CA LEU A 21 -13.00 -9.80 13.26
C LEU A 21 -12.71 -9.78 14.76
N SER A 22 -11.44 -9.73 15.15
CA SER A 22 -11.02 -9.81 16.56
C SER A 22 -9.92 -8.80 16.91
N ILE A 23 -9.93 -8.37 18.17
CA ILE A 23 -8.86 -7.56 18.76
C ILE A 23 -8.45 -8.24 20.07
N ASN A 24 -7.14 -8.47 20.27
CA ASN A 24 -6.60 -9.19 21.43
C ASN A 24 -7.27 -10.57 21.69
N GLY A 25 -7.65 -11.27 20.62
CA GLY A 25 -8.32 -12.57 20.69
C GLY A 25 -9.79 -12.52 21.09
N VAL A 26 -10.38 -11.32 21.22
CA VAL A 26 -11.81 -11.12 21.49
C VAL A 26 -12.51 -10.73 20.19
N PHE A 27 -13.52 -11.51 19.79
CA PHE A 27 -14.34 -11.19 18.61
C PHE A 27 -15.19 -9.94 18.85
N ILE A 28 -15.12 -9.01 17.91
CA ILE A 28 -15.93 -7.78 17.88
C ILE A 28 -17.00 -7.84 16.77
N GLY A 29 -16.79 -8.66 15.74
CA GLY A 29 -17.79 -9.01 14.72
C GLY A 29 -18.37 -10.39 14.94
N THR A 30 -19.32 -10.79 14.06
CA THR A 30 -19.78 -12.18 14.00
C THR A 30 -18.70 -13.04 13.34
N GLU A 31 -18.38 -14.18 13.95
CA GLU A 31 -17.27 -15.07 13.54
C GLU A 31 -17.31 -15.46 12.05
N ASP A 32 -18.49 -15.65 11.48
CA ASP A 32 -18.68 -16.07 10.08
C ASP A 32 -18.85 -14.91 9.09
N THR A 33 -18.60 -13.67 9.52
CA THR A 33 -18.75 -12.50 8.63
C THR A 33 -17.72 -12.60 7.50
N PRO A 34 -18.12 -12.56 6.22
CA PRO A 34 -17.19 -12.52 5.10
C PRO A 34 -16.33 -11.25 5.17
N VAL A 35 -15.01 -11.41 5.03
CA VAL A 35 -14.05 -10.32 5.14
C VAL A 35 -13.22 -10.24 3.86
N TRP A 36 -12.96 -9.01 3.43
CA TRP A 36 -11.91 -8.68 2.49
C TRP A 36 -10.90 -7.80 3.22
N ASN A 37 -9.67 -8.30 3.42
CA ASN A 37 -8.63 -7.63 4.23
C ASN A 37 -7.34 -7.39 3.42
N PRO A 38 -7.38 -6.52 2.39
CA PRO A 38 -6.16 -6.07 1.73
C PRO A 38 -5.34 -5.23 2.72
N ALA A 39 -4.08 -5.60 2.94
CA ALA A 39 -3.18 -4.91 3.87
C ALA A 39 -2.70 -3.55 3.34
N PHE A 40 -2.72 -3.37 2.01
CA PHE A 40 -2.25 -2.17 1.33
C PHE A 40 -3.21 -1.78 0.21
N ASP A 41 -3.11 -0.53 -0.22
CA ASP A 41 -3.63 -0.04 -1.49
C ASP A 41 -2.53 0.67 -2.29
N VAL A 42 -2.86 1.11 -3.50
CA VAL A 42 -1.96 1.91 -4.33
C VAL A 42 -2.55 3.30 -4.51
N THR A 43 -1.78 4.32 -4.12
CA THR A 43 -2.08 5.71 -4.46
C THR A 43 -1.44 6.07 -5.81
N PRO A 44 -2.23 6.40 -6.85
CA PRO A 44 -1.71 6.86 -8.13
C PRO A 44 -0.79 8.09 -8.00
N GLY A 45 0.31 8.11 -8.76
CA GLY A 45 1.31 9.18 -8.65
C GLY A 45 0.77 10.58 -8.93
N ASN A 46 -0.28 10.74 -9.74
CA ASN A 46 -0.91 12.04 -9.98
C ASN A 46 -1.69 12.59 -8.78
N LEU A 47 -1.91 11.79 -7.73
CA LEU A 47 -2.51 12.23 -6.46
C LEU A 47 -1.44 12.62 -5.41
N ILE A 48 -0.15 12.43 -5.71
CA ILE A 48 0.95 12.69 -4.77
C ILE A 48 1.61 14.02 -5.10
N THR A 49 1.51 14.99 -4.18
CA THR A 49 2.15 16.30 -4.32
C THR A 49 3.67 16.22 -4.23
N LYS A 50 4.20 15.49 -3.22
CA LYS A 50 5.63 15.31 -2.97
C LYS A 50 5.93 13.95 -2.34
N ILE A 51 7.11 13.42 -2.64
CA ILE A 51 7.75 12.27 -2.02
C ILE A 51 8.99 12.80 -1.30
N ILE A 52 9.03 12.63 0.02
CA ILE A 52 10.14 13.10 0.86
C ILE A 52 11.09 11.92 1.10
N THR A 53 12.37 12.13 0.83
CA THR A 53 13.43 11.16 1.06
C THR A 53 14.56 11.79 1.88
N ASP A 54 15.54 10.99 2.28
CA ASP A 54 16.79 11.44 2.89
C ASP A 54 17.64 12.34 1.97
N ARG A 55 17.31 12.39 0.67
CA ARG A 55 17.97 13.20 -0.36
C ARG A 55 17.22 14.49 -0.73
N GLY A 56 16.07 14.75 -0.11
CA GLY A 56 15.28 15.97 -0.34
C GLY A 56 13.81 15.71 -0.65
N ASN A 57 13.18 16.66 -1.36
CA ASN A 57 11.76 16.60 -1.71
C ASN A 57 11.59 16.53 -3.23
N PHE A 58 10.80 15.56 -3.71
CA PHE A 58 10.65 15.26 -5.14
C PHE A 58 9.18 15.13 -5.52
N THR A 59 8.83 15.44 -6.75
CA THR A 59 7.55 15.03 -7.33
C THR A 59 7.67 13.61 -7.91
N PRO A 60 6.55 12.90 -8.14
CA PRO A 60 6.58 11.63 -8.87
C PRO A 60 7.21 11.72 -10.26
N VAL A 61 7.07 12.87 -10.94
CA VAL A 61 7.69 13.13 -12.25
C VAL A 61 9.22 13.19 -12.14
N ASP A 62 9.74 13.84 -11.09
CA ASP A 62 11.18 13.91 -10.83
C ASP A 62 11.78 12.50 -10.69
N LEU A 63 11.10 11.63 -9.93
CA LEU A 63 11.56 10.25 -9.72
C LEU A 63 11.48 9.41 -11.00
N LYS A 64 10.42 9.58 -11.80
CA LYS A 64 10.27 8.90 -13.09
C LYS A 64 11.38 9.27 -14.07
N HIS A 65 11.89 10.49 -14.01
CA HIS A 65 13.02 10.95 -14.84
C HIS A 65 14.40 10.61 -14.25
N GLY A 66 14.46 9.86 -13.14
CA GLY A 66 15.72 9.39 -12.57
C GLY A 66 16.52 10.47 -11.84
N ILE A 67 15.88 11.54 -11.37
CA ILE A 67 16.55 12.64 -10.65
C ILE A 67 17.21 12.16 -9.33
N LEU A 68 16.83 10.98 -8.83
CA LEU A 68 17.42 10.34 -7.65
C LEU A 68 18.60 9.38 -7.93
N GLN A 69 19.09 9.24 -9.17
CA GLN A 69 20.25 8.37 -9.46
C GLN A 69 21.56 8.96 -8.94
#